data_AF-A0A2M7E4K3-F1
#
_entry.id   AF-A0A2M7E4K3-F1
#
_cell.length_a   1.000
_cell.length_b   1.000
_cell.length_c   1.000
_cell.angle_alpha   90.00
_cell.angle_beta   90.00
_cell.angle_gamma   90.00
#
_symmetry.space_group_name_H-M   'P 1'
#
loop_
_entity.id
_entity.type
_entity.pdbx_description
1 polymer ?
#
loop_
_entity_poly.entity_id
_entity_poly.type
_entity_poly.pdbx_seq_one_letter_code
_entity_poly.pdbx_strand_id
1 'polypeptide(L)'
;RLHLKQFSDFFRNKISSLGYKTNGSSQIIPLIVGENIKCIKLADYLQDNGVFILPVRPPTVPDGTSRLRFSITANINLSEIENVIKLLENIKHEL
;
A
#
# COMPACT_ATOMS: atom_id res chain seq x y z
N ARG A 1 14.26 -10.30 12.60
CA ARG A 1 13.31 -11.03 11.71
C ARG A 1 11.87 -11.02 12.26
N LEU A 2 11.66 -11.26 13.56
CA LEU A 2 10.31 -11.26 14.16
C LEU A 2 9.56 -9.92 14.00
N HIS A 3 10.26 -8.81 14.25
CA HIS A 3 9.72 -7.44 14.14
C HIS A 3 9.19 -7.11 12.73
N LEU A 4 9.96 -7.40 11.70
CA LEU A 4 9.58 -7.19 10.30
C LEU A 4 8.31 -7.98 9.93
N LYS A 5 8.21 -9.24 10.39
CA LYS A 5 7.04 -10.07 10.15
C LYS A 5 5.81 -9.49 10.87
N GLN A 6 5.95 -9.08 12.12
CA GLN A 6 4.86 -8.45 12.90
C GLN A 6 4.34 -7.19 12.22
N PHE A 7 5.22 -6.33 11.74
CA PHE A 7 4.85 -5.10 11.01
C PHE A 7 4.22 -5.38 9.66
N SER A 8 4.74 -6.36 8.92
CA SER A 8 4.14 -6.78 7.65
C SER A 8 2.73 -7.32 7.86
N ASP A 9 2.53 -8.15 8.88
CA ASP A 9 1.22 -8.73 9.22
C ASP A 9 0.25 -7.65 9.72
N PHE A 10 0.71 -6.74 10.57
CA PHE A 10 -0.07 -5.60 11.06
C PHE A 10 -0.55 -4.71 9.89
N PHE A 11 0.36 -4.28 9.02
CA PHE A 11 0.02 -3.44 7.87
C PHE A 11 -0.96 -4.16 6.93
N ARG A 12 -0.71 -5.45 6.64
CA ARG A 12 -1.60 -6.26 5.79
C ARG A 12 -3.02 -6.34 6.35
N ASN A 13 -3.15 -6.58 7.64
CA ASN A 13 -4.45 -6.65 8.29
C ASN A 13 -5.18 -5.31 8.24
N LYS A 14 -4.45 -4.20 8.44
CA LYS A 14 -5.01 -2.85 8.39
C LYS A 14 -5.51 -2.50 6.99
N ILE A 15 -4.70 -2.66 5.94
CA ILE A 15 -5.17 -2.38 4.57
C ILE A 15 -6.34 -3.28 4.16
N SER A 16 -6.37 -4.53 4.63
CA SER A 16 -7.49 -5.44 4.38
C SER A 16 -8.77 -4.98 5.09
N SER A 17 -8.66 -4.46 6.32
CA SER A 17 -9.79 -3.87 7.06
C SER A 17 -10.32 -2.60 6.41
N LEU A 18 -9.46 -1.86 5.69
CA LEU A 18 -9.84 -0.74 4.84
C LEU A 18 -10.51 -1.18 3.54
N GLY A 19 -10.69 -2.47 3.28
CA GLY A 19 -11.36 -2.99 2.09
C GLY A 19 -10.47 -3.09 0.85
N TYR A 20 -9.16 -2.83 0.96
CA TYR A 20 -8.24 -3.11 -0.12
C TYR A 20 -7.91 -4.60 -0.19
N LYS A 21 -7.79 -5.14 -1.40
CA LYS A 21 -7.32 -6.51 -1.61
C LYS A 21 -5.80 -6.56 -1.54
N THR A 22 -5.28 -7.53 -0.80
CA THR A 22 -3.84 -7.80 -0.67
C THR A 22 -3.59 -9.30 -0.67
N ASN A 23 -2.47 -9.72 -1.24
CA ASN A 23 -2.09 -11.13 -1.39
C ASN A 23 -0.70 -11.40 -0.81
N GLY A 24 -0.42 -12.66 -0.48
CA GLY A 24 0.89 -13.13 -0.03
C GLY A 24 1.15 -12.96 1.47
N SER A 25 2.28 -13.51 1.93
CA SER A 25 2.68 -13.58 3.33
C SER A 25 4.07 -12.97 3.61
N SER A 26 4.71 -12.40 2.59
CA SER A 26 6.05 -11.79 2.70
C SER A 26 5.98 -10.31 3.11
N GLN A 27 7.14 -9.69 3.30
CA GLN A 27 7.31 -8.26 3.56
C GLN A 27 6.97 -7.36 2.36
N ILE A 28 6.70 -7.95 1.19
CA ILE A 28 6.20 -7.26 0.01
C ILE A 28 4.68 -7.37 0.02
N ILE A 29 4.01 -6.25 0.22
CA ILE A 29 2.56 -6.19 0.41
C ILE A 29 1.95 -5.44 -0.77
N PRO A 30 1.30 -6.15 -1.71
CA PRO A 30 0.62 -5.52 -2.83
C PRO A 30 -0.75 -5.01 -2.39
N LEU A 31 -1.01 -3.72 -2.57
CA LEU A 31 -2.33 -3.11 -2.41
C LEU A 31 -2.98 -3.01 -3.79
N ILE A 32 -3.96 -3.85 -4.07
CA ILE A 32 -4.65 -3.89 -5.36
C ILE A 32 -5.70 -2.77 -5.40
N VAL A 33 -5.49 -1.81 -6.31
CA VAL A 33 -6.38 -0.67 -6.56
C VAL A 33 -7.32 -0.96 -7.73
N GLY A 34 -6.82 -1.73 -8.71
CA GLY A 34 -7.54 -2.12 -9.91
C GLY A 34 -7.36 -1.12 -11.05
N GLU A 35 -8.09 0.00 -10.98
CA GLU A 35 -8.08 1.02 -12.03
C GLU A 35 -6.74 1.79 -12.08
N ASN A 36 -6.19 1.97 -13.28
CA ASN A 36 -4.89 2.61 -13.47
C ASN A 36 -4.87 4.07 -12.98
N ILE A 37 -5.90 4.86 -13.33
CA ILE A 37 -5.98 6.29 -12.96
C ILE A 37 -6.06 6.44 -11.45
N LYS A 38 -6.90 5.64 -10.78
CA LYS A 38 -6.98 5.64 -9.31
C LYS A 38 -5.65 5.23 -8.67
N CYS A 39 -4.94 4.25 -9.25
CA CYS A 39 -3.66 3.82 -8.73
C CYS A 39 -2.59 4.91 -8.84
N ILE A 40 -2.57 5.68 -9.94
CA ILE A 40 -1.68 6.82 -10.12
C ILE A 40 -2.01 7.92 -9.11
N LYS A 41 -3.28 8.34 -9.02
CA LYS A 41 -3.71 9.36 -8.06
C LYS A 41 -3.38 9.00 -6.61
N LEU A 42 -3.56 7.73 -6.24
CA LEU A 42 -3.20 7.24 -4.92
C LEU A 42 -1.69 7.30 -4.68
N ALA A 43 -0.89 6.93 -5.69
CA ALA A 43 0.57 7.04 -5.59
C ALA A 43 1.03 8.49 -5.46
N ASP A 44 0.47 9.40 -6.25
CA ASP A 44 0.80 10.83 -6.23
C ASP A 44 0.45 11.44 -4.87
N TYR A 45 -0.76 11.20 -4.36
CA TYR A 45 -1.16 11.65 -3.02
C TYR A 45 -0.23 11.13 -1.92
N LEU A 46 0.16 9.85 -1.97
CA LEU A 46 1.09 9.29 -0.98
C LEU A 46 2.46 9.96 -1.09
N GLN A 47 2.96 10.20 -2.29
CA GLN A 47 4.24 10.88 -2.53
C GLN A 47 4.22 12.32 -2.00
N ASP A 48 3.14 13.08 -2.26
CA ASP A 48 2.95 14.45 -1.77
C ASP A 48 2.92 14.52 -0.23
N ASN A 49 2.52 13.42 0.42
CA ASN A 49 2.51 13.29 1.88
C ASN A 49 3.77 12.59 2.44
N GLY A 50 4.85 12.54 1.66
CA GLY A 50 6.16 12.04 2.09
C GLY A 50 6.34 10.51 2.02
N VAL A 51 5.42 9.79 1.38
CA VAL A 51 5.48 8.34 1.19
C VAL A 51 5.84 8.02 -0.26
N PHE A 52 7.11 7.76 -0.51
CA PHE A 52 7.56 7.44 -1.86
C PHE A 52 7.12 6.02 -2.29
N ILE A 53 6.19 5.94 -3.24
CA ILE A 53 5.72 4.67 -3.82
C ILE A 53 5.36 4.85 -5.29
N LEU A 54 5.69 3.86 -6.11
CA LEU A 54 5.38 3.86 -7.54
C LEU A 54 4.24 2.88 -7.85
N PRO A 55 3.30 3.27 -8.74
CA PRO A 55 2.23 2.38 -9.18
C PRO A 55 2.76 1.32 -10.15
N VAL A 56 2.35 0.07 -9.93
CA VAL A 56 2.56 -1.04 -10.86
C VAL A 56 1.32 -1.17 -11.73
N ARG A 57 1.48 -0.91 -13.02
CA ARG A 57 0.40 -0.75 -14.01
C ARG A 57 0.71 -1.51 -15.31
N PRO A 58 -0.27 -1.68 -16.22
CA PRO A 58 -0.04 -2.27 -17.54
C PRO A 58 1.10 -1.56 -18.31
N PRO A 59 1.88 -2.31 -19.13
CA PRO A 59 1.74 -3.73 -19.47
C PRO A 59 2.33 -4.71 -18.43
N THR A 60 2.90 -4.20 -17.34
CA THR A 60 3.58 -5.04 -16.31
C THR A 60 2.62 -5.89 -15.49
N VAL A 61 1.35 -5.49 -15.40
CA VAL A 61 0.25 -6.27 -14.83
C VAL A 61 -0.97 -6.22 -15.76
N PRO A 62 -1.88 -7.22 -15.72
CA PRO A 62 -3.12 -7.18 -16.49
C PRO A 62 -3.95 -5.93 -16.20
N ASP A 63 -4.69 -5.47 -17.22
CA ASP A 63 -5.65 -4.37 -17.08
C ASP A 63 -6.64 -4.62 -15.94
N GLY A 64 -7.01 -3.56 -15.24
CA GLY A 64 -7.90 -3.65 -14.07
C GLY A 64 -7.26 -4.30 -12.83
N THR A 65 -5.95 -4.57 -12.83
CA THR A 65 -5.22 -5.12 -11.67
C THR A 65 -4.04 -4.27 -11.21
N SER A 66 -4.10 -2.96 -11.50
CA SER A 66 -3.09 -1.99 -11.06
C SER A 66 -2.97 -1.98 -9.53
N ARG A 67 -1.75 -1.86 -9.03
CA ARG A 67 -1.46 -2.04 -7.61
C ARG A 67 -0.28 -1.21 -7.13
N LEU A 68 -0.28 -0.86 -5.86
CA LEU A 68 0.86 -0.29 -5.17
C LEU A 68 1.63 -1.41 -4.47
N ARG A 69 2.96 -1.40 -4.55
CA ARG A 69 3.81 -2.42 -3.93
C ARG A 69 4.55 -1.85 -2.73
N PHE A 70 4.02 -2.07 -1.53
CA PHE A 70 4.69 -1.69 -0.29
C PHE A 70 5.78 -2.72 0.04
N SER A 71 6.98 -2.25 0.37
CA SER A 71 8.09 -3.10 0.79
C SER A 71 8.47 -2.72 2.21
N ILE A 72 8.03 -3.51 3.19
CA ILE A 72 8.37 -3.25 4.58
C ILE A 72 9.82 -3.66 4.80
N THR A 73 10.62 -2.79 5.41
CA THR A 73 12.02 -3.06 5.77
C THR A 73 12.19 -3.02 7.28
N ALA A 74 13.31 -3.55 7.77
CA ALA A 74 13.58 -3.58 9.22
C ALA A 74 13.83 -2.20 9.84
N ASN A 75 14.03 -1.17 9.02
CA ASN A 75 14.27 0.21 9.46
C ASN A 75 12.98 1.04 9.56
N ILE A 76 11.84 0.50 9.14
CA ILE A 76 10.55 1.18 9.22
C ILE A 76 10.05 1.12 10.66
N ASN A 77 9.56 2.25 11.15
CA ASN A 77 8.98 2.39 12.48
C ASN A 77 7.45 2.22 12.42
N LEU A 78 6.85 1.84 13.56
CA LEU A 78 5.40 1.68 13.66
C LEU A 78 4.65 2.98 13.30
N SER A 79 5.18 4.14 13.71
CA SER A 79 4.60 5.44 13.41
C SER A 79 4.51 5.73 11.91
N GLU A 80 5.48 5.29 11.12
CA GLU A 80 5.46 5.44 9.66
C GLU A 80 4.37 4.56 9.04
N ILE A 81 4.23 3.33 9.52
CA ILE A 81 3.17 2.40 9.10
C ILE A 81 1.78 3.00 9.43
N GLU A 82 1.60 3.50 10.64
CA GLU A 82 0.36 4.17 11.06
C GLU A 82 0.08 5.42 10.23
N ASN A 83 1.09 6.21 9.89
CA ASN A 83 0.93 7.37 9.02
C ASN A 83 0.43 6.97 7.63
N VAL A 84 1.02 5.94 7.02
CA VAL A 84 0.56 5.40 5.72
C VAL A 84 -0.90 4.93 5.82
N ILE A 85 -1.26 4.20 6.88
CA ILE A 85 -2.64 3.73 7.09
C ILE A 85 -3.62 4.91 7.15
N LYS A 86 -3.29 5.96 7.91
CA LYS A 86 -4.13 7.19 8.00
C LYS A 86 -4.28 7.88 6.65
N LEU A 87 -3.20 7.97 5.88
CA LEU A 87 -3.25 8.55 4.53
C LEU A 87 -4.17 7.74 3.60
N LEU A 88 -4.09 6.40 3.67
CA LEU A 88 -4.99 5.51 2.92
C LEU A 88 -6.46 5.64 3.36
N GLU A 89 -6.71 5.84 4.66
CA GLU A 89 -8.05 6.13 5.18
C GLU A 89 -8.60 7.44 4.62
N ASN A 90 -7.83 8.52 4.71
CA ASN A 90 -8.24 9.87 4.27
C ASN A 90 -8.60 9.90 2.78
N ILE A 91 -7.71 9.41 1.92
CA ILE A 91 -7.96 9.46 0.46
C ILE A 91 -9.11 8.55 0.03
N LYS A 92 -9.40 7.48 0.79
CA LYS A 92 -10.55 6.62 0.52
C LYS A 92 -11.88 7.34 0.76
N HIS A 93 -11.91 8.34 1.64
CA HIS A 93 -13.09 9.19 1.81
C HIS A 93 -13.24 10.22 0.68
N GLU A 94 -12.19 10.49 -0.09
CA GLU A 94 -12.17 11.48 -1.18
C GLU A 94 -12.36 10.88 -2.59
N LEU A 95 -12.14 9.56 -2.76
CA LEU A 95 -12.19 8.83 -4.05
C LEU A 95 -13.41 7.93 -4.20
#